data_AF-A0A973A066-F1
#
_entry.id   AF-A0A973A066-F1
#
_cell.length_a   1.000
_cell.length_b   1.000
_cell.length_c   1.000
_cell.angle_alpha   90.00
_cell.angle_beta   90.00
_cell.angle_gamma   90.00
#
_symmetry.space_group_name_H-M   'P 1'
#
loop_
_entity.id
_entity.type
_entity.pdbx_description
1 polymer ?
#
loop_
_entity_poly.entity_id
_entity_poly.type
_entity_poly.pdbx_seq_one_letter_code
_entity_poly.pdbx_strand_id
1 'polypeptide(L)'
;MNNDGLMDVLTGKRFWAHGPKGDKEPDAPAVVTWFELTRDAKTGARFIAHQIDNDSGVGTQVATADLNHDRTPDVIVGNKKGTFIFLSHPGR
;
A
#
# COMPACT_ATOMS: atom_id res chain seq x y z
N MET A 1 -4.11 8.63 -3.37
CA MET A 1 -3.83 8.57 -1.91
C MET A 1 -3.51 9.94 -1.32
N ASN A 2 -2.96 10.86 -2.13
CA ASN A 2 -2.62 12.24 -1.74
C ASN A 2 -3.68 13.29 -2.17
N ASN A 3 -4.82 12.87 -2.71
CA ASN A 3 -5.89 13.74 -3.23
C ASN A 3 -5.47 14.71 -4.36
N ASP A 4 -4.47 14.35 -5.18
CA ASP A 4 -4.06 15.16 -6.34
C ASP A 4 -4.98 15.01 -7.59
N GLY A 5 -6.03 14.19 -7.48
CA GLY A 5 -6.98 13.91 -8.56
C GLY A 5 -6.52 12.81 -9.52
N LEU A 6 -5.35 12.21 -9.30
CA LEU A 6 -4.86 11.05 -10.03
C LEU A 6 -5.11 9.75 -9.25
N MET A 7 -5.36 8.68 -9.99
CA MET A 7 -5.57 7.36 -9.40
C MET A 7 -4.22 6.65 -9.24
N ASP A 8 -3.90 6.33 -8.00
CA ASP A 8 -2.67 5.63 -7.60
C ASP A 8 -2.87 4.11 -7.49
N VAL A 9 -1.77 3.39 -7.26
CA VAL A 9 -1.79 1.93 -7.02
C VAL A 9 -1.35 1.62 -5.59
N LEU A 10 -2.17 0.90 -4.84
CA LEU A 10 -1.82 0.34 -3.53
C LEU A 10 -1.60 -1.16 -3.65
N THR A 11 -0.46 -1.65 -3.19
CA THR A 11 -0.11 -3.07 -3.22
C THR A 11 0.98 -3.37 -2.18
N GLY A 12 1.58 -4.55 -2.26
CA GLY A 12 2.70 -4.89 -1.40
C GLY A 12 3.10 -6.35 -1.51
N LYS A 13 3.90 -6.80 -0.54
CA LYS A 13 4.33 -8.19 -0.41
C LYS A 13 3.58 -8.84 0.75
N ARG A 14 2.96 -9.98 0.44
CA ARG A 14 2.29 -10.80 1.43
C ARG A 14 3.29 -11.60 2.26
N PHE A 15 3.06 -11.68 3.57
CA PHE A 15 3.76 -12.62 4.44
C PHE A 15 3.34 -14.06 4.13
N TRP A 16 4.30 -14.91 3.79
CA TRP A 16 4.10 -16.33 3.48
C TRP A 16 2.94 -16.58 2.51
N ALA A 17 3.06 -16.04 1.30
CA ALA A 17 2.06 -16.23 0.25
C ALA A 17 1.81 -17.72 -0.03
N HIS A 18 2.88 -18.51 -0.07
CA HIS A 18 2.84 -19.97 -0.23
C HIS A 18 3.44 -20.70 0.98
N GLY A 19 3.37 -20.10 2.17
CA GLY A 19 3.95 -20.67 3.40
C GLY A 19 5.44 -20.37 3.57
N PRO A 20 6.06 -20.81 4.68
CA PRO A 20 7.45 -20.47 5.04
C PRO A 20 8.52 -21.03 4.09
N LYS A 21 8.15 -21.93 3.17
CA LYS A 21 9.07 -22.58 2.22
C LYS A 21 8.64 -22.50 0.75
N GLY A 22 7.48 -21.91 0.47
CA GLY A 22 6.90 -21.93 -0.89
C GLY A 22 7.22 -20.70 -1.73
N ASP A 23 7.69 -19.62 -1.11
CA ASP A 23 8.10 -18.40 -1.82
C ASP A 23 9.62 -18.38 -2.04
N LYS A 24 10.09 -17.66 -3.08
CA LYS A 24 11.53 -17.45 -3.33
C LYS A 24 12.20 -16.70 -2.17
N GLU A 25 11.46 -15.77 -1.56
CA GLU A 25 11.90 -14.95 -0.43
C GLU A 25 10.77 -14.90 0.62
N PRO A 26 10.56 -15.99 1.39
CA PRO A 26 9.44 -16.11 2.33
C PRO A 26 9.59 -15.18 3.54
N ASP A 27 10.83 -14.88 3.93
CA ASP A 27 11.17 -14.06 5.11
C ASP A 27 11.60 -12.63 4.76
N ALA A 28 11.52 -12.25 3.48
CA ALA A 28 11.70 -10.85 3.09
C ALA A 28 10.53 -9.99 3.64
N PRO A 29 10.75 -8.69 3.87
CA PRO A 29 9.77 -7.82 4.52
C PRO A 29 8.37 -7.89 3.92
N ALA A 30 7.36 -7.92 4.78
CA ALA A 30 5.96 -7.92 4.39
C ALA A 30 5.53 -6.46 4.17
N VAL A 31 5.73 -5.95 2.96
CA VAL A 31 5.56 -4.51 2.69
C VAL A 31 4.12 -4.15 2.32
N VAL A 32 3.74 -2.94 2.68
CA VAL A 32 2.59 -2.21 2.15
C VAL A 32 3.14 -0.94 1.51
N THR A 33 2.86 -0.74 0.23
CA THR A 33 3.41 0.35 -0.58
C THR A 33 2.33 0.91 -1.47
N TRP A 34 2.23 2.24 -1.55
CA TRP A 34 1.48 2.88 -2.62
C TRP A 34 2.43 3.51 -3.64
N PHE A 35 1.99 3.53 -4.89
CA PHE A 35 2.72 4.07 -6.02
C PHE A 35 1.95 5.29 -6.53
N GLU A 36 2.51 6.47 -6.29
CA GLU A 36 1.97 7.75 -6.73
C GLU A 36 2.12 7.89 -8.24
N LEU A 37 1.02 8.08 -8.95
CA LEU A 37 1.04 8.38 -10.36
C LEU A 37 1.31 9.87 -10.57
N THR A 38 2.48 10.20 -11.10
CA THR A 38 2.78 11.54 -11.61
C THR A 38 2.65 11.56 -13.14
N ARG A 39 2.04 12.62 -13.69
CA ARG A 39 1.93 12.86 -15.14
C ARG A 39 2.54 14.20 -15.50
N ASP A 40 3.43 14.21 -16.47
CA ASP A 40 4.02 15.41 -17.03
C ASP A 40 4.07 15.31 -18.56
N ALA A 41 3.89 16.45 -19.25
CA ALA A 41 3.79 16.49 -20.70
C ALA A 41 5.09 16.07 -21.41
N LYS A 42 6.25 16.20 -20.75
CA LYS A 42 7.56 15.88 -21.33
C LYS A 42 7.98 14.45 -21.01
N THR A 43 7.67 13.97 -19.81
CA THR A 43 8.17 12.69 -19.27
C THR A 43 7.12 11.58 -19.23
N GLY A 44 5.86 11.89 -19.51
CA GLY A 44 4.78 10.91 -19.53
C GLY A 44 4.30 10.54 -18.13
N ALA A 45 4.00 9.25 -17.92
CA ALA A 45 3.55 8.72 -16.64
C ALA A 45 4.72 8.08 -15.87
N ARG A 46 4.85 8.43 -14.58
CA ARG A 46 5.83 7.84 -13.66
C ARG A 46 5.15 7.46 -12.35
N PHE A 47 5.55 6.32 -11.81
CA PHE A 47 5.13 5.86 -10.48
C PHE A 47 6.23 6.10 -9.46
N ILE A 48 5.92 6.79 -8.36
CA ILE A 48 6.83 6.99 -7.21
C ILE A 48 6.40 6.05 -6.09
N ALA A 49 7.30 5.19 -5.64
CA ALA A 49 7.02 4.26 -4.55
C ALA A 49 7.11 4.96 -3.19
N HIS A 50 6.08 4.78 -2.37
CA HIS A 50 6.00 5.24 -0.99
C HIS A 50 5.69 4.05 -0.08
N GLN A 51 6.67 3.62 0.71
CA GLN A 51 6.48 2.52 1.66
C GLN A 51 5.70 3.03 2.87
N ILE A 52 4.55 2.40 3.14
CA ILE A 52 3.70 2.71 4.30
C ILE A 52 4.22 1.96 5.53
N ASP A 53 4.49 0.66 5.34
CA ASP A 53 4.98 -0.22 6.39
C ASP A 53 5.71 -1.44 5.78
N ASN A 54 6.59 -2.08 6.54
CA ASN A 54 7.38 -3.23 6.07
C ASN A 54 7.21 -4.51 6.89
N ASP A 55 6.28 -4.55 7.84
CA ASP A 55 6.07 -5.71 8.70
C ASP A 55 4.59 -6.16 8.82
N SER A 56 3.67 -5.48 8.17
CA SER A 56 2.25 -5.83 8.10
C SER A 56 1.93 -6.66 6.86
N GLY A 57 2.30 -6.17 5.67
CA GLY A 57 2.08 -6.79 4.36
C GLY A 57 0.64 -6.72 3.84
N VAL A 58 0.46 -6.97 2.54
CA VAL A 58 -0.88 -7.16 1.94
C VAL A 58 -1.35 -8.60 2.03
N GLY A 59 -2.65 -8.84 1.99
CA GLY A 59 -3.24 -10.18 1.88
C GLY A 59 -3.86 -10.45 0.52
N THR A 60 -4.86 -11.34 0.49
CA THR A 60 -5.77 -11.47 -0.67
C THR A 60 -6.77 -10.31 -0.74
N GLN A 61 -6.87 -9.52 0.32
CA GLN A 61 -7.70 -8.32 0.40
C GLN A 61 -6.84 -7.14 0.87
N VAL A 62 -6.96 -6.05 0.14
CA VAL A 62 -6.43 -4.71 0.45
C VAL A 62 -7.50 -3.72 0.03
N ALA A 63 -7.76 -2.72 0.86
CA ALA A 63 -8.79 -1.72 0.60
C ALA A 63 -8.35 -0.34 1.08
N THR A 64 -9.03 0.67 0.55
CA THR A 64 -8.91 2.05 1.01
C THR A 64 -10.28 2.63 1.31
N ALA A 65 -10.36 3.44 2.36
CA ALA A 65 -11.56 4.16 2.77
C ALA A 65 -11.16 5.34 3.66
N ASP A 66 -11.95 6.40 3.70
CA ASP A 66 -11.82 7.45 4.70
C ASP A 66 -12.51 6.97 6.00
N LEU A 67 -11.72 6.49 6.97
CA LEU A 67 -12.24 5.86 8.20
C LEU A 67 -12.43 6.87 9.34
N ASN A 68 -11.68 7.96 9.32
CA ASN A 68 -11.67 8.98 10.38
C ASN A 68 -12.38 10.29 9.97
N HIS A 69 -12.95 10.34 8.76
CA HIS A 69 -13.67 11.49 8.20
C HIS A 69 -12.80 12.73 7.96
N ASP A 70 -11.50 12.56 7.68
CA ASP A 70 -10.60 13.68 7.35
C ASP A 70 -10.49 13.96 5.83
N ARG A 71 -11.21 13.19 5.01
CA ARG A 71 -11.21 13.24 3.54
C ARG A 71 -9.91 12.75 2.89
N THR A 72 -9.06 12.04 3.62
CA THR A 72 -7.89 11.34 3.11
C THR A 72 -8.15 9.83 3.13
N PRO A 73 -7.90 9.09 2.04
CA PRO A 73 -8.05 7.64 2.07
C PRO A 73 -7.03 6.98 3.02
N ASP A 74 -7.53 6.18 3.95
CA ASP A 74 -6.76 5.29 4.83
C ASP A 74 -6.52 3.94 4.17
N VAL A 75 -5.56 3.17 4.69
CA VAL A 75 -5.23 1.83 4.18
C VAL A 75 -5.65 0.75 5.17
N ILE A 76 -6.34 -0.27 4.65
CA ILE A 76 -6.77 -1.46 5.39
C ILE A 76 -6.16 -2.69 4.73
N VAL A 77 -5.43 -3.48 5.50
CA VAL A 77 -4.86 -4.76 5.05
C VAL A 77 -5.18 -5.87 6.03
N GLY A 78 -5.47 -7.06 5.51
CA GLY A 78 -5.66 -8.27 6.33
C GLY A 78 -4.89 -9.43 5.73
N ASN A 79 -4.04 -10.09 6.53
CA ASN A 79 -3.27 -11.26 6.12
C ASN A 79 -2.88 -12.16 7.32
N LYS A 80 -1.92 -13.08 7.11
CA LYS A 80 -1.45 -14.03 8.14
C LYS A 80 -0.79 -13.38 9.36
N LYS A 81 -0.32 -12.14 9.26
CA LYS A 81 0.25 -11.36 10.38
C LYS A 81 -0.82 -10.59 11.16
N GLY A 82 -2.05 -10.52 10.66
CA GLY A 82 -3.16 -9.84 11.33
C GLY A 82 -3.91 -8.89 10.40
N THR A 83 -4.72 -8.03 11.01
CA THR A 83 -5.41 -6.93 10.33
C THR A 83 -4.83 -5.61 10.82
N PHE A 84 -4.49 -4.73 9.88
CA PHE A 84 -3.84 -3.45 10.16
C PHE A 84 -4.63 -2.32 9.49
N ILE A 85 -4.71 -1.19 10.19
CA ILE A 85 -5.25 0.07 9.70
C ILE A 85 -4.12 1.10 9.77
N PHE A 86 -3.89 1.79 8.65
CA PHE A 86 -2.96 2.91 8.59
C PHE A 86 -3.76 4.17 8.30
N LEU A 87 -3.83 5.06 9.29
CA LEU A 87 -4.46 6.36 9.12
C LEU A 87 -3.53 7.27 8.33
N SER A 88 -4.02 7.76 7.20
CA SER A 88 -3.34 8.77 6.40
C SER A 88 -3.51 10.14 7.03
N HIS A 89 -2.63 11.07 6.69
CA HIS A 89 -2.81 12.47 7.06
C HIS A 89 -2.77 13.31 5.79
N PRO A 90 -3.55 14.41 5.72
CA PRO A 90 -3.39 15.38 4.65
C PRO A 90 -1.94 15.84 4.55
N GLY A 91 -1.42 15.91 3.33
CA GLY A 91 -0.14 16.57 3.07
C GLY A 91 -0.21 18.02 3.59
N ARG A 92 0.84 18.45 4.29
CA ARG A 92 1.00 19.86 4.70
C ARG A 92 1.06 20.79 3.49
#